data_AF-A0AA87RIY5-F1
#
_entry.id   AF-A0AA87RIY5-F1
#
_cell.length_a   1.000
_cell.length_b   1.000
_cell.length_c   1.000
_cell.angle_alpha   90.00
_cell.angle_beta   90.00
_cell.angle_gamma   90.00
#
_symmetry.space_group_name_H-M   'P 1'
#
loop_
_entity.id
_entity.type
_entity.pdbx_description
1 polymer ?
#
loop_
_entity_poly.entity_id
_entity_poly.type
_entity_poly.pdbx_seq_one_letter_code
_entity_poly.pdbx_strand_id
1 'polypeptide(L)'
;MSDDRPDEQGMDPEWEELEPQREWTPADRWRLAAWVLIFANILCLLLFAPVGDGGLVQAAEASGVDPGPARLTYWIALLGCTLVGNAIGAAAAATKQRWAIVPPLLAAAGCWAGFLIAQALV
;
A
#
# COMPACT_ATOMS: atom_id res chain seq x y z
N MET A 1 57.20 22.64 -34.29
CA MET A 1 55.82 23.12 -34.46
C MET A 1 55.04 21.93 -34.98
N SER A 2 54.52 21.12 -34.07
CA SER A 2 53.70 19.95 -34.35
C SER A 2 52.46 20.08 -33.48
N ASP A 3 51.34 20.07 -34.17
CA ASP A 3 49.96 20.34 -33.81
C ASP A 3 49.51 19.57 -32.54
N ASP A 4 49.28 20.29 -31.43
CA ASP A 4 48.54 19.80 -30.25
C ASP A 4 47.05 19.93 -30.58
N ARG A 5 46.43 18.85 -31.05
CA ARG A 5 44.99 18.69 -30.99
C ARG A 5 44.67 17.52 -30.06
N PRO A 6 43.96 17.75 -28.94
CA PRO A 6 43.47 16.65 -28.14
C PRO A 6 42.36 15.97 -28.95
N ASP A 7 42.55 14.68 -29.23
CA ASP A 7 41.56 13.85 -29.90
C ASP A 7 40.25 13.86 -29.08
N GLU A 8 39.24 14.54 -29.62
CA GLU A 8 37.83 14.30 -29.29
C GLU A 8 37.45 12.89 -29.76
N GLN A 9 37.82 11.84 -29.02
CA GLN A 9 37.30 10.50 -29.25
C GLN A 9 37.57 9.59 -28.06
N GLY A 10 36.57 9.51 -27.19
CA GLY A 10 36.56 8.64 -26.03
C GLY A 10 35.36 8.98 -25.17
N MET A 11 34.17 8.97 -25.76
CA MET A 11 32.95 8.82 -24.96
C MET A 11 33.06 7.44 -24.34
N ASP A 12 33.51 7.38 -23.09
CA ASP A 12 33.68 6.13 -22.35
C ASP A 12 32.38 5.32 -22.43
N PRO A 13 32.41 4.08 -22.95
CA PRO A 13 31.26 3.18 -22.89
C PRO A 13 30.98 2.70 -21.45
N GLU A 14 31.71 3.19 -20.43
CA GLU A 14 31.48 2.85 -19.01
C GLU A 14 30.08 3.22 -18.52
N TRP A 15 29.38 4.15 -19.18
CA TRP A 15 27.98 4.46 -18.84
C TRP A 15 26.95 3.44 -19.37
N GLU A 16 27.38 2.50 -20.22
CA GLU A 16 26.56 1.39 -20.74
C GLU A 16 26.73 0.07 -19.96
N GLU A 17 27.48 0.08 -18.84
CA GLU A 17 27.29 -0.92 -17.77
C GLU A 17 25.98 -0.62 -17.03
N LEU A 18 24.88 -0.75 -17.76
CA LEU A 18 23.54 -0.95 -17.24
C LEU A 18 23.65 -1.99 -16.13
N GLU A 19 23.17 -1.64 -14.93
CA GLU A 19 23.13 -2.49 -13.74
C GLU A 19 22.95 -3.95 -14.15
N PRO A 20 23.83 -4.88 -13.72
CA PRO A 20 23.79 -6.27 -14.17
C PRO A 20 22.36 -6.75 -14.01
N GLN A 21 21.70 -7.09 -15.13
CA GLN A 21 20.27 -7.40 -15.18
C GLN A 21 19.95 -8.35 -14.03
N ARG A 22 19.43 -7.80 -12.94
CA ARG A 22 19.27 -8.56 -11.72
C ARG A 22 18.18 -9.57 -12.01
N GLU A 23 18.56 -10.83 -12.19
CA GLU A 23 17.61 -11.90 -12.43
C GLU A 23 16.61 -11.91 -11.27
N TRP A 24 15.34 -11.68 -11.62
CA TRP A 24 14.28 -11.63 -10.63
C TRP A 24 14.08 -13.03 -10.05
N THR A 25 14.47 -13.20 -8.78
CA THR A 25 14.21 -14.46 -8.09
C THR A 25 12.71 -14.63 -7.85
N PRO A 26 12.20 -15.87 -7.71
CA PRO A 26 10.81 -16.08 -7.32
C PRO A 26 10.41 -15.37 -6.02
N ALA A 27 11.35 -15.22 -5.07
CA ALA A 27 11.13 -14.49 -3.83
C ALA A 27 10.92 -12.98 -4.05
N ASP A 28 11.65 -12.37 -5.00
CA ASP A 28 11.48 -10.96 -5.37
C ASP A 28 10.10 -10.71 -5.99
N ARG A 29 9.60 -11.65 -6.79
CA ARG A 29 8.24 -11.59 -7.37
C ARG A 29 7.16 -11.64 -6.29
N TRP A 30 7.30 -12.52 -5.30
CA TRP A 30 6.36 -12.59 -4.17
C TRP A 30 6.39 -11.33 -3.31
N ARG A 31 7.57 -10.74 -3.13
CA ARG A 31 7.72 -9.47 -2.42
C ARG A 31 7.06 -8.32 -3.16
N LEU A 32 7.22 -8.23 -4.47
CA LEU A 32 6.51 -7.24 -5.30
C LEU A 32 4.99 -7.45 -5.20
N ALA A 33 4.52 -8.69 -5.32
CA ALA A 33 3.10 -9.01 -5.20
C ALA A 33 2.53 -8.60 -3.83
N ALA A 34 3.29 -8.81 -2.74
CA ALA A 34 2.90 -8.35 -1.41
C ALA A 34 2.76 -6.82 -1.33
N TRP A 35 3.70 -6.08 -1.91
CA TRP A 35 3.61 -4.62 -1.98
C TRP A 35 2.42 -4.15 -2.81
N VAL A 36 2.22 -4.75 -3.99
CA VAL A 36 1.06 -4.44 -4.85
C VAL A 36 -0.25 -4.69 -4.09
N LEU A 37 -0.34 -5.79 -3.34
CA LEU A 37 -1.50 -6.11 -2.52
C LEU A 37 -1.74 -5.07 -1.41
N ILE A 38 -0.69 -4.66 -0.69
CA ILE A 38 -0.75 -3.63 0.36
C ILE A 38 -1.28 -2.32 -0.23
N PHE A 39 -0.71 -1.88 -1.35
CA PHE A 39 -1.14 -0.64 -2.03
C PHE A 39 -2.57 -0.74 -2.55
N ALA A 40 -2.93 -1.85 -3.19
CA ALA A 40 -4.29 -2.07 -3.67
C ALA A 40 -5.30 -2.08 -2.51
N ASN A 41 -4.96 -2.69 -1.37
CA ASN A 41 -5.79 -2.69 -0.18
C ASN A 41 -6.03 -1.28 0.37
N ILE A 42 -4.97 -0.47 0.50
CA ILE A 42 -5.08 0.94 0.91
C ILE A 42 -5.97 1.70 -0.06
N LEU A 43 -5.70 1.59 -1.36
CA LEU A 43 -6.43 2.30 -2.39
C LEU A 43 -7.91 1.96 -2.34
N CYS A 44 -8.27 0.67 -2.26
CA CYS A 44 -9.65 0.25 -2.16
C CYS A 44 -10.30 0.78 -0.87
N LEU A 45 -9.66 0.65 0.30
CA LEU A 45 -10.21 1.19 1.55
C LEU A 45 -10.48 2.70 1.44
N LEU A 46 -9.57 3.46 0.84
CA LEU A 46 -9.74 4.90 0.62
C LEU A 46 -10.86 5.22 -0.37
N LEU A 47 -11.04 4.42 -1.44
CA LEU A 47 -12.12 4.58 -2.41
C LEU A 47 -13.49 4.25 -1.80
N PHE A 48 -13.57 3.29 -0.89
CA PHE A 48 -14.83 2.88 -0.24
C PHE A 48 -15.14 3.65 1.04
N ALA A 49 -14.17 4.33 1.66
CA ALA A 49 -14.40 5.10 2.88
C ALA A 49 -15.49 6.18 2.77
N PRO A 50 -15.63 6.94 1.65
CA PRO A 50 -16.73 7.89 1.47
C PRO A 50 -18.11 7.24 1.46
N VAL A 51 -18.21 5.98 1.01
CA VAL A 51 -19.49 5.24 1.00
C VAL A 51 -19.95 4.96 2.42
N GLY A 52 -19.02 4.56 3.31
CA GLY A 52 -19.36 4.34 4.71
C GLY A 52 -19.67 5.64 5.45
N ASP A 53 -18.85 6.68 5.25
CA ASP A 53 -19.12 8.02 5.82
C ASP A 53 -20.49 8.57 5.38
N GLY A 54 -20.84 8.38 4.10
CA GLY A 54 -22.15 8.78 3.58
C GLY A 54 -23.32 7.98 4.17
N GLY A 55 -23.12 6.68 4.45
CA GLY A 55 -24.11 5.85 5.16
C GLY A 55 -24.35 6.32 6.58
N LEU A 56 -23.29 6.70 7.30
CA LEU A 56 -23.37 7.25 8.65
C LEU A 56 -24.15 8.56 8.71
N VAL A 57 -23.90 9.46 7.77
CA VAL A 57 -24.63 10.73 7.66
C VAL A 57 -26.11 10.48 7.42
N GLN A 58 -26.46 9.58 6.49
CA GLN A 58 -27.86 9.23 6.21
C GLN A 58 -28.55 8.59 7.42
N ALA A 59 -27.87 7.71 8.15
CA ALA A 59 -28.42 7.08 9.35
C ALA A 59 -28.67 8.10 10.49
N ALA A 60 -27.73 9.03 10.68
CA ALA A 60 -27.85 10.10 11.66
C ALA A 60 -28.97 11.09 11.31
N GLU A 61 -29.07 11.48 10.03
CA GLU A 61 -30.16 12.31 9.52
C GLU A 61 -31.53 11.64 9.72
N ALA A 62 -31.66 10.35 9.40
CA ALA A 62 -32.89 9.59 9.59
C ALA A 62 -33.29 9.46 11.07
N SER A 63 -32.31 9.45 11.97
CA SER A 63 -32.51 9.28 13.40
C SER A 63 -32.59 10.61 14.17
N GLY A 64 -32.36 11.75 13.51
CA GLY A 64 -32.35 13.08 14.12
C GLY A 64 -31.21 13.31 15.12
N VAL A 65 -30.08 12.61 14.95
CA VAL A 65 -28.92 12.69 15.86
C VAL A 65 -27.72 13.34 15.17
N ASP A 66 -26.78 13.86 15.97
CA ASP A 66 -25.53 14.43 15.45
C ASP A 66 -24.62 13.33 14.86
N PRO A 67 -24.23 13.42 13.57
CA PRO A 67 -23.31 12.45 12.96
C PRO A 67 -21.86 12.60 13.41
N GLY A 68 -21.46 13.73 14.02
CA GLY A 68 -20.06 14.05 14.32
C GLY A 68 -19.28 12.95 15.06
N PRO A 69 -19.77 12.46 16.21
CA PRO A 69 -19.08 11.42 16.99
C PRO A 69 -18.95 10.08 16.25
N ALA A 70 -20.00 9.68 15.52
CA ALA A 70 -20.04 8.43 14.76
C ALA A 70 -19.04 8.46 13.60
N ARG A 71 -19.01 9.58 12.85
CA ARG A 71 -18.05 9.81 11.76
C ARG A 71 -16.61 9.83 12.26
N LEU A 72 -16.34 10.52 13.37
CA LEU A 72 -14.99 10.56 13.95
C LEU A 72 -14.51 9.15 14.33
N THR A 73 -15.38 8.36 14.97
CA THR A 73 -15.07 6.98 15.38
C THR A 73 -14.80 6.10 14.17
N TYR A 74 -15.62 6.22 13.12
CA TYR A 74 -15.44 5.52 11.86
C TYR A 74 -14.09 5.81 11.21
N TRP A 75 -13.72 7.09 11.07
CA TRP A 75 -12.45 7.46 10.45
C TRP A 75 -11.23 7.06 11.29
N ILE A 76 -11.32 7.14 12.62
CA ILE A 76 -10.26 6.65 13.52
C ILE A 76 -10.11 5.13 13.38
N ALA A 77 -11.22 4.38 13.38
CA ALA A 77 -11.20 2.94 13.22
C ALA A 77 -10.62 2.54 11.86
N LEU A 78 -11.04 3.21 10.77
CA LEU A 78 -10.51 3.01 9.43
C LEU A 78 -9.00 3.26 9.38
N LEU A 79 -8.53 4.39 9.94
CA LEU A 79 -7.11 4.73 10.00
C LEU A 79 -6.33 3.68 10.80
N GLY A 80 -6.83 3.27 11.96
CA GLY A 80 -6.22 2.27 12.82
C GLY A 80 -6.08 0.91 12.14
N CYS A 81 -7.17 0.40 11.54
CA CYS A 81 -7.15 -0.85 10.78
C CYS A 81 -6.16 -0.77 9.61
N THR A 82 -6.18 0.34 8.87
CA THR A 82 -5.27 0.56 7.73
C THR A 82 -3.81 0.58 8.20
N LEU A 83 -3.46 1.34 9.23
CA LEU A 83 -2.08 1.42 9.73
C LEU A 83 -1.56 0.07 10.25
N VAL A 84 -2.35 -0.62 11.07
CA VAL A 84 -1.95 -1.91 11.66
C VAL A 84 -1.80 -2.98 10.57
N GLY A 85 -2.78 -3.10 9.67
CA GLY A 85 -2.73 -4.09 8.59
C GLY A 85 -1.55 -3.85 7.64
N ASN A 86 -1.28 -2.60 7.29
CA ASN A 86 -0.17 -2.26 6.40
C ASN A 86 1.19 -2.38 7.07
N ALA A 87 1.32 -2.06 8.37
CA ALA A 87 2.56 -2.26 9.10
C ALA A 87 2.94 -3.75 9.16
N ILE A 88 1.96 -4.63 9.42
CA ILE A 88 2.17 -6.09 9.41
C ILE A 88 2.51 -6.58 8.01
N GLY A 89 1.79 -6.11 6.99
CA GLY A 89 2.05 -6.47 5.59
C GLY A 89 3.44 -6.04 5.13
N ALA A 90 3.83 -4.79 5.41
CA ALA A 90 5.13 -4.24 5.03
C ALA A 90 6.28 -4.95 5.76
N ALA A 91 6.12 -5.24 7.06
CA ALA A 91 7.10 -6.00 7.83
C ALA A 91 7.28 -7.41 7.27
N ALA A 92 6.19 -8.10 6.90
CA ALA A 92 6.26 -9.41 6.28
C ALA A 92 6.89 -9.39 4.88
N ALA A 93 6.54 -8.40 4.05
CA ALA A 93 7.13 -8.21 2.72
C ALA A 93 8.63 -7.86 2.78
N ALA A 94 9.12 -7.29 3.88
CA ALA A 94 10.55 -7.05 4.08
C ALA A 94 11.35 -8.33 4.36
N THR A 95 10.70 -9.44 4.73
CA THR A 95 11.36 -10.72 4.99
C THR A 95 11.61 -11.51 3.69
N LYS A 96 12.78 -12.16 3.56
CA LYS A 96 13.12 -13.02 2.41
C LYS A 96 12.52 -14.43 2.50
N GLN A 97 11.34 -14.57 3.09
CA GLN A 97 10.72 -15.88 3.31
C GLN A 97 9.73 -16.24 2.19
N ARG A 98 9.70 -17.52 1.83
CA ARG A 98 8.78 -18.10 0.82
C ARG A 98 7.27 -17.86 1.10
N TRP A 99 6.93 -17.51 2.34
CA TRP A 99 5.55 -17.26 2.79
C TRP A 99 5.27 -15.78 3.10
N ALA A 100 6.12 -14.86 2.64
CA ALA A 100 6.00 -13.43 2.91
C ALA A 100 4.67 -12.79 2.44
N ILE A 101 3.93 -13.45 1.55
CA ILE A 101 2.61 -13.00 1.05
C ILE A 101 1.45 -13.31 2.00
N VAL A 102 1.59 -14.31 2.89
CA VAL A 102 0.49 -14.75 3.77
C VAL A 102 0.12 -13.68 4.80
N PRO A 103 1.06 -13.03 5.52
CA PRO A 103 0.68 -12.00 6.48
C PRO A 103 0.02 -10.76 5.84
N PRO A 104 0.47 -10.22 4.69
CA PRO A 104 -0.25 -9.18 3.96
C PRO A 104 -1.69 -9.56 3.58
N LEU A 105 -1.92 -10.82 3.16
CA LEU A 105 -3.26 -11.30 2.84
C LEU A 105 -4.16 -11.36 4.08
N LEU A 106 -3.67 -11.90 5.19
CA LEU A 106 -4.40 -11.95 6.45
C LEU A 106 -4.67 -10.55 7.01
N ALA A 107 -3.70 -9.65 6.89
CA ALA A 107 -3.84 -8.26 7.28
C ALA A 107 -4.91 -7.54 6.45
N ALA A 108 -4.92 -7.73 5.13
CA ALA A 108 -5.96 -7.20 4.26
C ALA A 108 -7.34 -7.76 4.65
N ALA A 109 -7.46 -9.09 4.82
CA ALA A 109 -8.70 -9.72 5.25
C ALA A 109 -9.20 -9.18 6.60
N GLY A 110 -8.30 -8.99 7.57
CA GLY A 110 -8.61 -8.38 8.87
C GLY A 110 -9.05 -6.92 8.75
N CYS A 111 -8.43 -6.13 7.88
CA CYS A 111 -8.86 -4.75 7.62
C CYS A 111 -10.27 -4.70 7.04
N TRP A 112 -10.58 -5.55 6.07
CA TRP A 112 -11.91 -5.60 5.44
C TRP A 112 -12.97 -6.13 6.40
N ALA A 113 -12.66 -7.14 7.20
CA ALA A 113 -13.56 -7.61 8.24
C ALA A 113 -13.84 -6.51 9.27
N GLY A 114 -12.80 -5.80 9.73
CA GLY A 114 -12.94 -4.65 10.64
C GLY A 114 -13.77 -3.51 10.03
N PHE A 115 -13.52 -3.18 8.76
CA PHE A 115 -14.29 -2.19 8.00
C PHE A 115 -15.78 -2.55 7.93
N LEU A 116 -16.10 -3.79 7.59
CA LEU A 116 -17.48 -4.27 7.50
C LEU A 116 -18.16 -4.34 8.87
N ILE A 117 -17.44 -4.72 9.92
CA ILE A 117 -17.96 -4.69 11.29
C ILE A 117 -18.23 -3.25 11.73
N ALA A 118 -17.31 -2.32 11.46
CA ALA A 118 -17.52 -0.90 11.76
C ALA A 118 -18.72 -0.32 11.00
N GLN A 119 -18.93 -0.74 9.75
CA GLN A 119 -20.12 -0.39 8.96
C GLN A 119 -21.41 -0.99 9.53
N ALA A 120 -21.36 -2.15 10.17
CA ALA A 120 -22.55 -2.85 10.69
C ALA A 120 -22.93 -2.44 12.12
N LEU A 121 -21.97 -1.94 12.90
CA LEU A 121 -22.17 -1.50 14.29
C LEU A 121 -22.73 -0.08 14.41
N VAL A 122 -22.79 0.67 13.32
CA VAL A 122 -23.27 2.06 13.27
C VAL A 122 -24.45 2.16 12.32
#